data_AF-A0A814H3C6-F1
#
_entry.id   AF-A0A814H3C6-F1
#
_cell.length_a   1.000
_cell.length_b   1.000
_cell.length_c   1.000
_cell.angle_alpha   90.00
_cell.angle_beta   90.00
_cell.angle_gamma   90.00
#
_symmetry.space_group_name_H-M   'P 1'
#
loop_
_entity.id
_entity.type
_entity.pdbx_description
1 polymer ?
#
loop_
_entity_poly.entity_id
_entity_poly.type
_entity_poly.pdbx_seq_one_letter_code
_entity_poly.pdbx_strand_id
1 'polypeptide(L)'
;MATICCKPKRTSNKVQNKESTYRLTNLSNDGDWSRAIHHDLNIKRRTCTTFIPKDKTKFDRSRSRSDVQCCCNRLHREHSWSVYEDPDIKWDAKLHTTSAYNNAYGYTPNSHANYIRCDMETDPKILTRLMIEVWKVQPPRLIMCIIGGAKYFKLNERLEREFMKGIIQAALKADGWIVTTGFKTGVVQLVGEAIHDHKVTNPRSKITAIGCSKWGATKNRESLVSSKPTSKESGNPSTTNGSKTEKKSEQELDPNHTHFLLLDDGTYYKYDTGDYRSRFVLDAAL
;
A
#
# COMPACT_ATOMS: atom_id res chain seq x y z
N MET A 1 -17.31 10.34 3.07
CA MET A 1 -17.86 10.54 1.71
C MET A 1 -17.48 9.30 0.90
N ALA A 2 -18.41 8.40 0.60
CA ALA A 2 -18.10 7.24 -0.24
C ALA A 2 -18.24 7.65 -1.72
N THR A 3 -17.24 7.34 -2.55
CA THR A 3 -17.31 7.56 -4.00
C THR A 3 -17.45 6.21 -4.68
N ILE A 4 -18.52 6.03 -5.46
CA ILE A 4 -18.77 4.81 -6.20
C ILE A 4 -18.43 5.08 -7.67
N CYS A 5 -17.47 4.34 -8.22
CA CYS A 5 -17.09 4.41 -9.63
C CYS A 5 -17.64 3.18 -10.36
N CYS A 6 -18.66 3.39 -11.19
CA CYS A 6 -19.26 2.34 -12.02
C CYS A 6 -18.53 2.23 -13.35
N LYS A 7 -18.23 0.99 -13.81
CA LYS A 7 -17.81 0.78 -15.20
C LYS A 7 -18.99 1.09 -16.14
N PRO A 8 -18.80 1.87 -17.22
CA PRO A 8 -19.83 1.98 -18.27
C PRO A 8 -20.07 0.61 -18.93
N LYS A 9 -21.32 0.28 -19.26
CA LYS A 9 -21.67 -0.91 -20.03
C LYS A 9 -20.96 -0.85 -21.40
N ARG A 10 -20.00 -1.74 -21.66
CA ARG A 10 -19.45 -1.92 -23.02
C ARG A 10 -20.54 -2.47 -23.94
N THR A 11 -20.98 -1.68 -24.92
CA THR A 11 -21.59 -2.21 -26.14
C THR A 11 -20.52 -3.00 -26.90
N SER A 12 -20.82 -4.25 -27.25
CA SER A 12 -19.88 -5.16 -27.88
C SER A 12 -19.49 -4.70 -29.29
N ASN A 13 -18.39 -3.94 -29.41
CA ASN A 13 -17.64 -3.83 -30.66
C ASN A 13 -16.31 -4.53 -30.46
N LYS A 14 -16.17 -5.69 -31.12
CA LYS A 14 -14.91 -6.43 -31.24
C LYS A 14 -13.93 -5.58 -32.04
N VAL A 15 -13.11 -4.80 -31.35
CA VAL A 15 -11.85 -4.31 -31.90
C VAL A 15 -10.77 -5.25 -31.37
N GLN A 16 -10.25 -6.11 -32.24
CA GLN A 16 -9.07 -6.91 -31.96
C GLN A 16 -7.86 -5.97 -31.90
N ASN A 17 -7.57 -5.43 -30.73
CA ASN A 17 -6.25 -4.85 -30.47
C ASN A 17 -5.28 -6.00 -30.21
N LYS A 18 -4.36 -6.23 -31.14
CA LYS A 18 -3.18 -7.07 -30.94
C LYS A 18 -2.22 -6.33 -30.01
N GLU A 19 -2.54 -6.27 -28.72
CA GLU A 19 -1.53 -6.02 -27.69
C GLU A 19 -0.81 -7.34 -27.42
N SER A 20 0.51 -7.30 -27.56
CA SER A 20 1.45 -8.39 -27.28
C SER A 20 1.19 -8.95 -25.89
N THR A 21 0.42 -10.03 -25.85
CA THR A 21 0.12 -10.82 -24.66
C THR A 21 1.39 -11.60 -24.34
N TYR A 22 2.33 -10.96 -23.62
CA TYR A 22 3.35 -11.70 -22.89
C TYR A 22 2.59 -12.55 -21.86
N ARG A 23 2.28 -13.80 -22.23
CA ARG A 23 1.73 -14.78 -21.29
C ARG A 23 2.74 -14.87 -20.15
N LEU A 24 2.33 -14.44 -18.95
CA LEU A 24 2.97 -14.81 -17.69
C LEU A 24 2.83 -16.33 -17.55
N THR A 25 3.73 -17.07 -18.20
CA THR A 25 3.71 -18.54 -18.21
C THR A 25 4.14 -19.04 -16.84
N ASN A 26 3.29 -19.89 -16.25
CA ASN A 26 3.61 -20.80 -15.14
C ASN A 26 4.34 -20.15 -13.96
N LEU A 27 3.68 -19.22 -13.28
CA LEU A 27 3.94 -19.02 -11.86
C LEU A 27 3.46 -20.30 -11.16
N SER A 28 4.38 -21.03 -10.52
CA SER A 28 4.00 -22.15 -9.66
C SER A 28 2.98 -21.66 -8.63
N ASN A 29 2.07 -22.53 -8.22
CA ASN A 29 1.07 -22.26 -7.18
C ASN A 29 1.68 -21.95 -5.79
N ASP A 30 3.00 -21.76 -5.69
CA ASP A 30 3.79 -21.72 -4.45
C ASP A 30 4.15 -20.31 -3.96
N GLY A 31 3.46 -19.26 -4.43
CA GLY A 31 3.61 -17.93 -3.84
C GLY A 31 4.98 -17.26 -4.06
N ASP A 32 5.82 -17.78 -4.96
CA ASP A 32 7.02 -17.08 -5.43
C ASP A 32 6.66 -16.07 -6.53
N TRP A 33 6.25 -14.88 -6.12
CA TRP A 33 5.96 -13.77 -7.02
C TRP A 33 7.21 -12.99 -7.45
N SER A 34 8.41 -13.43 -7.06
CA SER A 34 9.67 -12.71 -7.32
C SER A 34 9.85 -12.39 -8.80
N ARG A 35 9.69 -13.40 -9.67
CA ARG A 35 9.82 -13.21 -11.12
C ARG A 35 8.78 -12.21 -11.66
N ALA A 36 7.51 -12.38 -11.30
CA ALA A 36 6.44 -11.51 -11.77
C ALA A 36 6.68 -10.06 -11.33
N ILE A 37 7.08 -9.84 -10.08
CA ILE A 37 7.29 -8.51 -9.50
C ILE A 37 8.54 -7.85 -10.09
N HIS A 38 9.64 -8.57 -10.21
CA HIS A 38 10.94 -7.98 -10.55
C HIS A 38 11.25 -7.94 -12.04
N HIS A 39 10.81 -8.96 -12.78
CA HIS A 39 11.12 -9.11 -14.20
C HIS A 39 9.93 -8.71 -15.07
N ASP A 40 8.73 -9.23 -14.78
CA ASP A 40 7.61 -9.09 -15.73
C ASP A 40 6.83 -7.78 -15.54
N LEU A 41 6.64 -7.34 -14.28
CA LEU A 41 5.93 -6.10 -13.93
C LEU A 41 6.88 -4.99 -13.49
N ASN A 42 8.14 -5.32 -13.15
CA ASN A 42 9.18 -4.40 -12.72
C ASN A 42 8.74 -3.40 -11.62
N ILE A 43 7.95 -3.87 -10.64
CA ILE A 43 7.42 -3.02 -9.56
C ILE A 43 8.56 -2.70 -8.59
N LYS A 44 8.89 -1.41 -8.46
CA LYS A 44 9.96 -0.92 -7.57
C LYS A 44 9.41 -0.39 -6.26
N ARG A 45 10.30 -0.17 -5.29
CA ARG A 45 10.05 0.64 -4.08
C ARG A 45 10.77 1.98 -4.21
N ARG A 46 10.66 2.85 -3.22
CA ARG A 46 11.37 4.14 -3.20
C ARG A 46 12.28 4.26 -1.97
N THR A 47 13.38 4.99 -2.09
CA THR A 47 14.32 5.23 -0.98
C THR A 47 14.88 6.63 -1.03
N CYS A 48 15.00 7.28 0.13
CA CYS A 48 15.58 8.62 0.22
C CYS A 48 17.11 8.56 0.06
N THR A 49 17.63 9.33 -0.90
CA THR A 49 19.04 9.35 -1.32
C THR A 49 19.80 10.58 -0.82
N THR A 50 19.07 11.62 -0.41
CA THR A 50 19.66 12.85 0.12
C THR A 50 19.17 13.11 1.53
N PHE A 51 20.09 13.22 2.47
CA PHE A 51 19.82 13.64 3.83
C PHE A 51 19.71 15.17 3.86
N ILE A 52 18.50 15.65 4.13
CA ILE A 52 18.20 17.07 4.36
C ILE A 52 17.65 17.16 5.78
N PRO A 53 18.37 17.77 6.75
CA PRO A 53 17.92 17.88 8.13
C PRO A 53 16.61 18.67 8.20
N LYS A 54 15.64 18.11 8.93
CA LYS A 54 14.35 18.75 9.18
C LYS A 54 14.48 19.99 10.05
N ASP A 55 15.45 19.95 10.96
CA ASP A 55 15.86 21.06 11.81
C ASP A 55 17.34 21.32 11.59
N LYS A 56 17.66 22.39 10.85
CA LYS A 56 19.04 22.74 10.50
C LYS A 56 19.89 23.05 11.73
N THR A 57 19.29 23.55 12.81
CA THR A 57 20.03 23.92 14.04
C THR A 57 20.62 22.71 14.76
N LYS A 58 20.05 21.52 14.53
CA LYS A 58 20.52 20.26 15.09
C LYS A 58 21.57 19.58 14.21
N PHE A 59 21.85 20.12 13.02
CA PHE A 59 22.81 19.54 12.10
C PHE A 59 24.19 20.19 12.27
N ASP A 60 25.05 19.52 13.02
CA ASP A 60 26.44 19.92 13.24
C ASP A 60 27.37 18.78 12.77
N ARG A 61 28.21 19.06 11.77
CA ARG A 61 29.17 18.07 11.22
C ARG A 61 30.28 17.69 12.21
N SER A 62 30.51 18.50 13.25
CA SER A 62 31.50 18.21 14.29
C SER A 62 30.97 17.28 15.39
N ARG A 63 29.66 17.03 15.43
CA ARG A 63 28.99 16.20 16.44
C ARG A 63 28.39 14.94 15.81
N SER A 64 27.96 14.02 16.67
CA SER A 64 27.15 12.88 16.23
C SER A 64 25.85 13.38 15.61
N ARG A 65 25.56 12.94 14.39
CA ARG A 65 24.35 13.28 13.65
C ARG A 65 23.32 12.16 13.66
N SER A 66 23.64 11.05 14.32
CA SER A 66 22.85 9.81 14.30
C SER A 66 21.39 9.99 14.70
N ASP A 67 21.08 10.95 15.56
CA ASP A 67 19.73 11.28 16.05
C ASP A 67 19.09 12.50 15.33
N VAL A 68 19.77 13.07 14.32
CA VAL A 68 19.23 14.20 13.54
C VAL A 68 18.23 13.65 12.54
N GLN A 69 17.01 14.20 12.57
CA GLN A 69 15.92 13.77 11.69
C GLN A 69 16.02 14.43 10.32
N CYS A 70 15.92 13.64 9.26
CA CYS A 70 15.78 14.07 7.87
C CYS A 70 14.35 14.52 7.55
N CYS A 71 14.14 15.31 6.51
CA CYS A 71 12.82 15.69 5.98
C CYS A 71 11.96 14.50 5.50
N CYS A 72 12.58 13.34 5.22
CA CYS A 72 11.87 12.08 5.00
C CYS A 72 11.37 11.42 6.32
N ASN A 73 11.62 12.07 7.46
CA ASN A 73 11.34 11.66 8.84
C ASN A 73 12.15 10.46 9.39
N ARG A 74 13.10 9.92 8.63
CA ARG A 74 14.12 9.00 9.15
C ARG A 74 15.24 9.73 9.88
N LEU A 75 15.91 9.06 10.80
CA LEU A 75 17.13 9.54 11.44
C LEU A 75 18.34 9.36 10.51
N HIS A 76 19.40 10.16 10.68
CA HIS A 76 20.63 10.04 9.88
C HIS A 76 21.17 8.61 9.86
N ARG A 77 21.18 7.93 11.02
CA ARG A 77 21.62 6.53 11.15
C ARG A 77 20.80 5.51 10.36
N GLU A 78 19.58 5.87 9.94
CA GLU A 78 18.66 5.01 9.18
C GLU A 78 18.81 5.22 7.66
N HIS A 79 19.69 6.12 7.23
CA HIS A 79 20.13 6.25 5.84
C HIS A 79 21.36 5.37 5.57
N SER A 80 21.73 5.23 4.28
CA SER A 80 23.03 4.67 3.92
C SER A 80 24.15 5.49 4.57
N TRP A 81 25.24 4.82 4.97
CA TRP A 81 26.44 5.49 5.52
C TRP A 81 27.03 6.53 4.55
N SER A 82 26.82 6.33 3.24
CA SER A 82 27.28 7.17 2.15
C SER A 82 26.20 8.12 1.59
N VAL A 83 25.13 8.38 2.35
CA VAL A 83 24.06 9.28 1.92
C VAL A 83 24.62 10.68 1.62
N TYR A 84 24.20 11.26 0.50
CA TYR A 84 24.53 12.65 0.19
C TYR A 84 23.83 13.59 1.18
N GLU A 85 24.52 14.60 1.69
CA GLU A 85 24.00 15.51 2.68
C GLU A 85 24.00 16.94 2.16
N ASP A 86 22.83 17.56 2.13
CA ASP A 86 22.66 18.94 1.72
C ASP A 86 21.69 19.66 2.67
N PRO A 87 22.22 20.41 3.66
CA PRO A 87 21.39 21.11 4.62
C PRO A 87 20.70 22.35 4.06
N ASP A 88 21.07 22.82 2.87
CA ASP A 88 20.67 24.13 2.38
C ASP A 88 19.49 24.09 1.42
N ILE A 89 19.26 22.95 0.77
CA ILE A 89 18.16 22.77 -0.19
C ILE A 89 16.82 22.38 0.47
N LYS A 90 15.73 22.67 -0.24
CA LYS A 90 14.38 22.27 0.16
C LYS A 90 14.12 20.82 -0.24
N TRP A 91 13.68 20.01 0.71
CA TRP A 91 13.34 18.61 0.43
C TRP A 91 12.11 18.47 -0.45
N ASP A 92 12.22 17.57 -1.42
CA ASP A 92 11.20 17.20 -2.40
C ASP A 92 11.29 15.69 -2.64
N ALA A 93 10.14 15.00 -2.59
CA ALA A 93 10.10 13.55 -2.71
C ALA A 93 10.60 13.07 -4.09
N LYS A 94 10.33 13.81 -5.15
CA LYS A 94 10.73 13.42 -6.51
C LYS A 94 12.23 13.54 -6.72
N LEU A 95 12.82 14.63 -6.22
CA LEU A 95 14.24 14.94 -6.43
C LEU A 95 15.18 14.21 -5.46
N HIS A 96 14.74 13.95 -4.23
CA HIS A 96 15.63 13.47 -3.15
C HIS A 96 15.40 12.02 -2.77
N THR A 97 14.64 11.30 -3.58
CA THR A 97 14.43 9.87 -3.44
C THR A 97 14.48 9.20 -4.82
N THR A 98 14.84 7.93 -4.86
CA THR A 98 14.95 7.16 -6.11
C THR A 98 14.24 5.83 -6.00
N SER A 99 13.82 5.29 -7.14
CA SER A 99 13.29 3.94 -7.22
C SER A 99 14.41 2.92 -6.96
N ALA A 100 14.09 1.88 -6.19
CA ALA A 100 15.00 0.81 -5.82
C ALA A 100 14.33 -0.56 -5.98
N TYR A 101 15.14 -1.62 -5.99
CA TYR A 101 14.63 -2.98 -6.08
C TYR A 101 13.66 -3.30 -4.93
N ASN A 102 12.55 -3.94 -5.26
CA ASN A 102 11.52 -4.26 -4.28
C ASN A 102 12.01 -5.30 -3.27
N ASN A 103 11.60 -5.18 -2.02
CA ASN A 103 12.00 -6.11 -0.98
C ASN A 103 10.85 -6.47 -0.03
N ALA A 104 9.61 -6.12 -0.39
CA ALA A 104 8.46 -6.28 0.49
C ALA A 104 7.22 -6.65 -0.34
N TYR A 105 6.95 -7.95 -0.39
CA TYR A 105 5.77 -8.54 -1.04
C TYR A 105 5.51 -9.95 -0.50
N GLY A 106 4.28 -10.44 -0.67
CA GLY A 106 3.88 -11.77 -0.24
C GLY A 106 2.58 -11.73 0.53
N TYR A 107 2.52 -12.47 1.65
CA TYR A 107 1.34 -12.54 2.51
C TYR A 107 1.57 -11.79 3.82
N THR A 108 0.59 -11.00 4.26
CA THR A 108 0.66 -10.33 5.56
C THR A 108 0.72 -11.39 6.69
N PRO A 109 1.56 -11.20 7.72
CA PRO A 109 1.71 -12.21 8.79
C PRO A 109 0.43 -12.54 9.56
N ASN A 110 -0.48 -11.56 9.71
CA ASN A 110 -1.64 -11.70 10.59
C ASN A 110 -2.93 -12.11 9.86
N SER A 111 -3.09 -11.71 8.59
CA SER A 111 -4.34 -11.92 7.84
C SER A 111 -4.18 -12.76 6.58
N HIS A 112 -2.95 -13.16 6.23
CA HIS A 112 -2.64 -13.83 4.97
C HIS A 112 -3.17 -13.07 3.74
N ALA A 113 -3.29 -11.74 3.84
CA ALA A 113 -3.66 -10.88 2.74
C ALA A 113 -2.47 -10.73 1.79
N ASN A 114 -2.73 -10.73 0.48
CA ASN A 114 -1.68 -10.46 -0.50
C ASN A 114 -1.21 -9.00 -0.33
N TYR A 115 0.09 -8.74 -0.32
CA TYR A 115 0.61 -7.38 -0.28
C TYR A 115 1.79 -7.17 -1.22
N ILE A 116 1.97 -5.91 -1.62
CA ILE A 116 3.11 -5.43 -2.39
C ILE A 116 3.46 -4.02 -1.91
N ARG A 117 4.74 -3.76 -1.62
CA ARG A 117 5.27 -2.40 -1.53
C ARG A 117 5.50 -1.88 -2.93
N CYS A 118 5.12 -0.65 -3.24
CA CYS A 118 5.31 -0.09 -4.58
C CYS A 118 5.60 1.40 -4.54
N ASP A 119 6.45 1.86 -5.46
CA ASP A 119 6.73 3.27 -5.68
C ASP A 119 5.43 4.01 -6.05
N MET A 120 5.17 5.16 -5.44
CA MET A 120 4.00 6.00 -5.75
C MET A 120 3.98 6.54 -7.19
N GLU A 121 5.07 6.40 -7.94
CA GLU A 121 5.11 6.72 -9.38
C GLU A 121 4.82 5.51 -10.28
N THR A 122 4.63 4.30 -9.71
CA THR A 122 4.23 3.11 -10.47
C THR A 122 2.90 3.37 -11.18
N ASP A 123 2.83 3.14 -12.50
CA ASP A 123 1.58 3.25 -13.26
C ASP A 123 0.52 2.31 -12.63
N PRO A 124 -0.67 2.82 -12.24
CA PRO A 124 -1.72 1.99 -11.68
C PRO A 124 -2.12 0.78 -12.55
N LYS A 125 -1.93 0.86 -13.88
CA LYS A 125 -2.15 -0.28 -14.80
C LYS A 125 -1.33 -1.50 -14.42
N ILE A 126 -0.10 -1.28 -13.98
CA ILE A 126 0.81 -2.35 -13.56
C ILE A 126 0.25 -3.03 -12.31
N LEU A 127 -0.28 -2.26 -11.35
CA LEU A 127 -0.89 -2.81 -10.14
C LEU A 127 -2.22 -3.52 -10.47
N THR A 128 -3.04 -2.97 -11.37
CA THR A 128 -4.25 -3.64 -11.85
C THR A 128 -3.92 -5.00 -12.49
N ARG A 129 -2.87 -5.05 -13.32
CA ARG A 129 -2.35 -6.30 -13.91
C ARG A 129 -1.82 -7.27 -12.87
N LEU A 130 -1.07 -6.80 -11.86
CA LEU A 130 -0.65 -7.63 -10.73
C LEU A 130 -1.85 -8.33 -10.08
N MET A 131 -2.90 -7.58 -9.74
CA MET A 131 -4.04 -8.16 -9.05
C MET A 131 -4.77 -9.21 -9.90
N ILE A 132 -4.97 -8.94 -11.20
CA ILE A 132 -5.71 -9.85 -12.08
C ILE A 132 -4.86 -11.04 -12.53
N GLU A 133 -3.65 -10.77 -13.02
CA GLU A 133 -2.81 -11.77 -13.66
C GLU A 133 -1.99 -12.59 -12.67
N VAL A 134 -1.53 -11.99 -11.56
CA VAL A 134 -0.67 -12.66 -10.55
C VAL A 134 -1.50 -13.12 -9.37
N TRP A 135 -2.26 -12.22 -8.74
CA TRP A 135 -3.09 -12.57 -7.57
C TRP A 135 -4.41 -13.26 -7.93
N LYS A 136 -4.71 -13.41 -9.22
CA LYS A 136 -5.92 -14.08 -9.74
C LYS A 136 -7.23 -13.49 -9.21
N VAL A 137 -7.23 -12.19 -8.92
CA VAL A 137 -8.43 -11.45 -8.52
C VAL A 137 -9.32 -11.30 -9.74
N GLN A 138 -10.63 -11.56 -9.59
CA GLN A 138 -11.56 -11.33 -10.68
C GLN A 138 -11.64 -9.84 -11.01
N PRO A 139 -11.57 -9.44 -12.30
CA PRO A 139 -11.77 -8.06 -12.71
C PRO A 139 -13.12 -7.52 -12.21
N PRO A 140 -13.16 -6.29 -11.67
CA PRO A 140 -14.37 -5.79 -11.03
C PRO A 140 -15.36 -5.28 -12.07
N ARG A 141 -16.67 -5.45 -11.81
CA ARG A 141 -17.70 -4.72 -12.57
C ARG A 141 -18.04 -3.37 -11.93
N LEU A 142 -17.66 -3.21 -10.65
CA LEU A 142 -17.87 -2.02 -9.84
C LEU A 142 -16.68 -1.80 -8.91
N ILE A 143 -16.25 -0.54 -8.74
CA ILE A 143 -15.27 -0.19 -7.72
C ILE A 143 -15.91 0.77 -6.73
N MET A 144 -15.94 0.37 -5.47
CA MET A 144 -16.42 1.20 -4.37
C MET A 144 -15.23 1.77 -3.60
N CYS A 145 -14.98 3.06 -3.78
CA CYS A 145 -13.91 3.76 -3.06
C CYS A 145 -14.48 4.39 -1.80
N ILE A 146 -14.11 3.84 -0.65
CA ILE A 146 -14.59 4.31 0.66
C ILE A 146 -13.57 5.29 1.22
N ILE A 147 -13.98 6.55 1.32
CA ILE A 147 -13.18 7.63 1.89
C ILE A 147 -13.82 8.06 3.21
N GLY A 148 -13.10 7.81 4.30
CA GLY A 148 -13.48 8.17 5.66
C GLY A 148 -12.39 9.01 6.33
N GLY A 149 -12.78 9.78 7.34
CA GLY A 149 -11.82 10.41 8.24
C GLY A 149 -11.10 9.36 9.09
N ALA A 150 -9.85 9.65 9.47
CA ALA A 150 -9.06 8.79 10.37
C ALA A 150 -9.58 8.82 11.83
N LYS A 151 -10.50 9.73 12.16
CA LYS A 151 -11.13 9.80 13.48
C LYS A 151 -12.26 8.79 13.58
N TYR A 152 -12.31 8.08 14.71
CA TYR A 152 -13.48 7.29 15.08
C TYR A 152 -14.69 8.23 15.17
N PHE A 153 -15.81 7.81 14.57
CA PHE A 153 -17.09 8.50 14.66
C PHE A 153 -18.13 7.45 15.04
N LYS A 154 -19.01 7.80 15.97
CA LYS A 154 -20.04 6.89 16.47
C LYS A 154 -21.31 7.08 15.64
N LEU A 155 -21.67 6.07 14.86
CA LEU A 155 -23.01 5.98 14.28
C LEU A 155 -23.98 5.42 15.32
N ASN A 156 -25.28 5.66 15.14
CA ASN A 156 -26.26 4.86 15.87
C ASN A 156 -26.26 3.43 15.29
N GLU A 157 -26.57 2.45 16.14
CA GLU A 157 -26.42 1.03 15.78
C GLU A 157 -27.22 0.63 14.54
N ARG A 158 -28.42 1.20 14.35
CA ARG A 158 -29.25 0.88 13.17
C ARG A 158 -28.58 1.34 11.89
N LEU A 159 -28.09 2.58 11.85
CA LEU A 159 -27.44 3.14 10.67
C LEU A 159 -26.13 2.42 10.37
N GLU A 160 -25.35 2.09 11.40
CA GLU A 160 -24.12 1.32 11.27
C GLU A 160 -24.39 -0.05 10.64
N ARG A 161 -25.37 -0.80 11.17
CA ARG A 161 -25.76 -2.10 10.62
C ARG A 161 -26.21 -2.02 9.17
N GLU A 162 -27.10 -1.08 8.84
CA GLU A 162 -27.59 -0.93 7.47
C GLU A 162 -26.48 -0.49 6.50
N PHE A 163 -25.56 0.36 6.95
CA PHE A 163 -24.38 0.75 6.18
C PHE A 163 -23.45 -0.44 5.90
N MET A 164 -23.09 -1.19 6.95
CA MET A 164 -22.24 -2.37 6.86
C MET A 164 -22.85 -3.42 5.93
N LYS A 165 -24.14 -3.74 6.13
CA LYS A 165 -24.89 -4.66 5.27
C LYS A 165 -24.93 -4.17 3.82
N GLY A 166 -25.23 -2.90 3.60
CA GLY A 166 -25.34 -2.29 2.27
C GLY A 166 -24.06 -2.41 1.46
N ILE A 167 -22.90 -2.12 2.06
CA ILE A 167 -21.59 -2.22 1.40
C ILE A 167 -21.29 -3.66 0.96
N ILE A 168 -21.51 -4.62 1.86
CA ILE A 168 -21.24 -6.03 1.57
C ILE A 168 -22.16 -6.52 0.45
N GLN A 169 -23.45 -6.21 0.51
CA GLN A 169 -24.40 -6.61 -0.53
C GLN A 169 -24.10 -5.97 -1.88
N ALA A 170 -23.68 -4.70 -1.90
CA ALA A 170 -23.27 -4.02 -3.12
C ALA A 170 -22.02 -4.65 -3.74
N ALA A 171 -21.01 -5.00 -2.92
CA ALA A 171 -19.80 -5.67 -3.39
C ALA A 171 -20.10 -7.03 -4.03
N LEU A 172 -20.91 -7.84 -3.34
CA LEU A 172 -21.25 -9.18 -3.81
C LEU A 172 -22.12 -9.16 -5.07
N LYS A 173 -23.16 -8.32 -5.09
CA LYS A 173 -24.08 -8.26 -6.23
C LYS A 173 -23.41 -7.79 -7.52
N ALA A 174 -22.38 -6.94 -7.39
CA ALA A 174 -21.71 -6.34 -8.52
C ALA A 174 -20.38 -7.02 -8.87
N ASP A 175 -19.98 -8.11 -8.20
CA ASP A 175 -18.62 -8.66 -8.29
C ASP A 175 -17.56 -7.54 -8.16
N GLY A 176 -17.77 -6.68 -7.17
CA GLY A 176 -17.09 -5.39 -7.04
C GLY A 176 -15.87 -5.43 -6.12
N TRP A 177 -14.96 -4.49 -6.34
CA TRP A 177 -13.84 -4.25 -5.43
C TRP A 177 -14.19 -3.16 -4.42
N ILE A 178 -13.90 -3.42 -3.15
CA ILE A 178 -13.92 -2.41 -2.09
C ILE A 178 -12.50 -1.85 -1.98
N VAL A 179 -12.33 -0.56 -2.21
CA VAL A 179 -11.02 0.13 -2.10
C VAL A 179 -11.08 1.12 -0.94
N THR A 180 -10.16 0.99 0.02
CA THR A 180 -10.06 1.89 1.19
C THR A 180 -8.61 2.36 1.41
N THR A 181 -8.35 3.09 2.49
CA THR A 181 -6.97 3.42 2.91
C THR A 181 -6.24 2.22 3.52
N GLY A 182 -6.92 1.11 3.81
CA GLY A 182 -6.37 -0.10 4.41
C GLY A 182 -5.96 -0.02 5.88
N PHE A 183 -5.98 1.17 6.49
CA PHE A 183 -5.67 1.33 7.92
C PHE A 183 -6.90 1.07 8.79
N LYS A 184 -6.74 0.34 9.90
CA LYS A 184 -7.78 -0.01 10.86
C LYS A 184 -8.22 1.20 11.70
N THR A 185 -8.85 2.18 11.05
CA THR A 185 -9.33 3.43 11.68
C THR A 185 -10.61 3.93 11.05
N GLY A 186 -11.44 4.60 11.86
CA GLY A 186 -12.65 5.28 11.41
C GLY A 186 -13.57 4.38 10.58
N VAL A 187 -13.97 4.85 9.40
CA VAL A 187 -14.88 4.11 8.50
C VAL A 187 -14.29 2.77 8.05
N VAL A 188 -12.97 2.69 7.89
CA VAL A 188 -12.34 1.48 7.35
C VAL A 188 -12.45 0.31 8.31
N GLN A 189 -12.41 0.57 9.62
CA GLN A 189 -12.64 -0.44 10.64
C GLN A 189 -14.06 -1.03 10.54
N LEU A 190 -15.09 -0.19 10.38
CA LEU A 190 -16.49 -0.65 10.20
C LEU A 190 -16.65 -1.52 8.95
N VAL A 191 -15.94 -1.16 7.87
CA VAL A 191 -15.93 -1.97 6.63
C VAL A 191 -15.24 -3.31 6.88
N GLY A 192 -14.13 -3.32 7.61
CA GLY A 192 -13.41 -4.54 7.98
C GLY A 192 -14.29 -5.48 8.83
N GLU A 193 -14.97 -4.94 9.84
CA GLU A 193 -15.92 -5.67 10.70
C GLU A 193 -17.09 -6.25 9.87
N ALA A 194 -17.66 -5.47 8.95
CA ALA A 194 -18.71 -5.97 8.05
C ALA A 194 -18.24 -7.14 7.17
N ILE A 195 -16.99 -7.10 6.69
CA ILE A 195 -16.40 -8.19 5.90
C ILE A 195 -16.18 -9.42 6.77
N HIS A 196 -15.70 -9.23 8.01
CA HIS A 196 -15.50 -10.29 8.97
C HIS A 196 -16.82 -11.03 9.27
N ASP A 197 -17.85 -10.30 9.70
CA ASP A 197 -19.15 -10.87 10.06
C ASP A 197 -19.79 -11.63 8.89
N HIS A 198 -19.67 -11.08 7.68
CA HIS A 198 -20.15 -11.76 6.49
C HIS A 198 -19.36 -13.05 6.21
N LYS A 199 -18.04 -13.07 6.37
CA LYS A 199 -17.22 -14.27 6.16
C LYS A 199 -17.46 -15.34 7.22
N VAL A 200 -17.72 -14.96 8.48
CA VAL A 200 -18.09 -15.90 9.55
C VAL A 200 -19.38 -16.65 9.18
N THR A 201 -20.37 -15.93 8.66
CA THR A 201 -21.66 -16.51 8.24
C THR A 201 -21.63 -17.17 6.86
N ASN A 202 -20.76 -16.70 5.96
CA ASN A 202 -20.63 -17.17 4.58
C ASN A 202 -19.15 -17.44 4.23
N PRO A 203 -18.52 -18.51 4.74
CA PRO A 203 -17.08 -18.75 4.58
C PRO A 203 -16.59 -18.92 3.14
N ARG A 204 -17.51 -19.27 2.22
CA ARG A 204 -17.21 -19.41 0.79
C ARG A 204 -17.32 -18.10 0.01
N SER A 205 -17.83 -17.04 0.64
CA SER A 205 -18.02 -15.73 0.01
C SER A 205 -16.67 -15.09 -0.30
N LYS A 206 -16.49 -14.64 -1.54
CA LYS A 206 -15.26 -14.01 -2.02
C LYS A 206 -15.47 -12.51 -2.13
N ILE A 207 -15.19 -11.80 -1.05
CA ILE A 207 -15.16 -10.32 -1.04
C ILE A 207 -13.74 -9.86 -1.33
N THR A 208 -13.58 -9.00 -2.34
CA THR A 208 -12.29 -8.35 -2.64
C THR A 208 -12.25 -6.98 -1.96
N ALA A 209 -11.43 -6.87 -0.92
CA ALA A 209 -11.14 -5.63 -0.22
C ALA A 209 -9.66 -5.28 -0.33
N ILE A 210 -9.37 -4.09 -0.87
CA ILE A 210 -8.04 -3.59 -1.22
C ILE A 210 -7.72 -2.36 -0.37
N GLY A 211 -6.65 -2.44 0.42
CA GLY A 211 -6.10 -1.33 1.17
C GLY A 211 -5.02 -0.62 0.36
N CYS A 212 -5.24 0.64 -0.02
CA CYS A 212 -4.19 1.49 -0.57
C CYS A 212 -3.57 2.30 0.58
N SER A 213 -2.49 1.79 1.16
CA SER A 213 -1.91 2.29 2.41
C SER A 213 -0.51 2.84 2.17
N LYS A 214 -0.10 3.86 2.93
CA LYS A 214 1.26 4.40 2.82
C LYS A 214 2.25 3.55 3.58
N TRP A 215 3.29 3.04 2.91
CA TRP A 215 4.35 2.22 3.49
C TRP A 215 4.98 2.86 4.73
N GLY A 216 5.32 4.15 4.64
CA GLY A 216 5.94 4.90 5.74
C GLY A 216 5.06 5.07 6.98
N ALA A 217 3.74 4.91 6.85
CA ALA A 217 2.79 4.97 7.96
C ALA A 217 2.34 3.58 8.43
N THR A 218 2.73 2.50 7.75
CA THR A 218 2.38 1.13 8.17
C THR A 218 3.15 0.74 9.43
N LYS A 219 2.41 0.34 10.47
CA LYS A 219 2.94 -0.25 11.70
C LYS A 219 3.53 -1.63 11.43
N ASN A 220 4.63 -1.99 12.10
CA ASN A 220 5.34 -3.26 11.95
C ASN A 220 5.77 -3.59 10.51
N ARG A 221 5.96 -2.58 9.64
CA ARG A 221 6.37 -2.77 8.24
C ARG A 221 7.68 -3.56 8.10
N GLU A 222 8.53 -3.55 9.11
CA GLU A 222 9.79 -4.29 9.15
C GLU A 222 9.55 -5.81 9.03
N SER A 223 8.42 -6.33 9.51
CA SER A 223 8.04 -7.75 9.33
C SER A 223 7.51 -8.06 7.92
N LEU A 224 7.19 -7.02 7.13
CA LEU A 224 6.78 -7.13 5.73
C LEU A 224 7.96 -7.06 4.76
N VAL A 225 9.19 -6.88 5.25
CA VAL A 225 10.38 -6.95 4.41
C VAL A 225 10.80 -8.41 4.31
N SER A 226 10.83 -8.96 3.09
CA SER A 226 11.21 -10.35 2.85
C SER A 226 12.65 -10.60 3.30
N SER A 227 12.88 -11.67 4.06
CA SER A 227 14.21 -12.06 4.58
C SER A 227 15.16 -12.60 3.49
N LYS A 228 14.78 -12.57 2.21
CA LYS A 228 15.60 -13.00 1.07
C LYS A 228 16.13 -11.77 0.31
N PRO A 229 17.27 -11.19 0.72
CA PRO A 229 17.95 -10.18 -0.06
C PRO A 229 18.60 -10.87 -1.27
N THR A 230 18.03 -10.70 -2.46
CA THR A 230 18.82 -10.88 -3.69
C THR A 230 19.67 -9.62 -3.86
N SER A 231 20.97 -9.80 -3.63
CA SER A 231 22.09 -8.87 -3.86
C SER A 231 22.23 -7.63 -2.95
N LYS A 232 23.25 -7.71 -2.08
CA LYS A 232 24.13 -6.60 -1.61
C LYS A 232 23.50 -5.25 -1.24
N GLU A 233 22.44 -5.24 -0.43
CA GLU A 233 22.18 -4.11 0.47
C GLU A 233 22.18 -4.63 1.91
N SER A 234 23.37 -4.76 2.49
CA SER A 234 23.57 -4.88 3.94
C SER A 234 23.26 -3.53 4.60
N GLY A 235 21.99 -3.17 4.65
CA GLY A 235 21.47 -2.37 5.76
C GLY A 235 20.99 -3.37 6.79
N ASN A 236 21.73 -3.53 7.90
CA ASN A 236 21.31 -4.36 9.03
C ASN A 236 19.82 -4.11 9.31
N PRO A 237 18.99 -5.14 9.53
CA PRO A 237 17.68 -4.91 10.12
C PRO A 237 17.98 -4.31 11.48
N SER A 238 17.85 -2.99 11.59
CA SER A 238 17.95 -2.32 12.87
C SER A 238 16.76 -2.84 13.67
N THR A 239 16.97 -3.91 14.43
CA THR A 239 16.22 -4.18 15.64
C THR A 239 16.49 -2.99 16.55
N THR A 240 15.76 -1.92 16.34
CA THR A 240 15.65 -0.82 17.30
C THR A 240 14.89 -1.39 18.48
N ASN A 241 15.59 -2.10 19.35
CA ASN A 241 15.25 -2.23 20.75
C ASN A 241 15.46 -0.84 21.37
N GLY A 242 14.53 0.06 21.08
CA GLY A 242 14.60 1.46 21.47
C GLY A 242 13.19 2.00 21.59
N SER A 243 12.71 2.05 22.84
CA SER A 243 11.48 2.73 23.27
C SER A 243 10.16 2.21 22.68
N LYS A 244 9.38 1.51 23.51
CA LYS A 244 7.92 1.30 23.34
C LYS A 244 7.14 2.62 23.50
N THR A 245 7.61 3.71 22.90
CA THR A 245 6.73 4.84 22.59
C THR A 245 6.00 4.44 21.32
N GLU A 246 4.70 4.15 21.42
CA GLU A 246 3.82 4.12 20.25
C GLU A 246 4.19 5.32 19.38
N LYS A 247 4.85 5.06 18.24
CA LYS A 247 5.17 6.12 17.29
C LYS A 247 3.81 6.61 16.80
N LYS A 248 3.33 7.73 17.34
CA LYS A 248 1.97 8.30 17.14
C LYS A 248 1.55 8.48 15.67
N SER A 249 2.46 8.20 14.75
CA SER A 249 2.37 8.33 13.30
C SER A 249 2.24 7.00 12.53
N GLU A 250 2.26 5.85 13.20
CA GLU A 250 2.08 4.53 12.56
C GLU A 250 0.66 4.00 12.76
N GLN A 251 0.13 3.29 11.75
CA GLN A 251 -1.22 2.77 11.70
C GLN A 251 -1.20 1.30 11.35
N GLU A 252 -2.06 0.55 12.03
CA GLU A 252 -2.23 -0.88 11.77
C GLU A 252 -3.03 -1.10 10.48
N LEU A 253 -2.62 -2.07 9.68
CA LEU A 253 -3.41 -2.54 8.54
C LEU A 253 -4.64 -3.30 9.05
N ASP A 254 -5.80 -3.07 8.45
CA ASP A 254 -7.02 -3.78 8.85
C ASP A 254 -6.94 -5.28 8.46
N PRO A 255 -7.01 -6.20 9.43
CA PRO A 255 -6.81 -7.62 9.15
C PRO A 255 -7.92 -8.24 8.28
N ASN A 256 -9.04 -7.56 8.07
CA ASN A 256 -10.17 -8.09 7.31
C ASN A 256 -10.06 -7.79 5.80
N HIS A 257 -9.10 -6.95 5.40
CA HIS A 257 -8.77 -6.73 3.99
C HIS A 257 -8.07 -7.94 3.38
N THR A 258 -8.28 -8.13 2.08
CA THR A 258 -7.74 -9.27 1.32
C THR A 258 -6.44 -8.95 0.58
N HIS A 259 -6.23 -7.67 0.25
CA HIS A 259 -5.13 -7.21 -0.58
C HIS A 259 -4.62 -5.85 -0.07
N PHE A 260 -3.31 -5.62 -0.14
CA PHE A 260 -2.68 -4.35 0.21
C PHE A 260 -1.72 -3.86 -0.86
N LEU A 261 -1.93 -2.62 -1.31
CA LEU A 261 -1.00 -1.85 -2.11
C LEU A 261 -0.32 -0.85 -1.17
N LEU A 262 0.92 -1.15 -0.77
CA LEU A 262 1.70 -0.34 0.17
C LEU A 262 2.54 0.70 -0.59
N LEU A 263 1.97 1.89 -0.72
CA LEU A 263 2.48 3.02 -1.50
C LEU A 263 3.67 3.69 -0.82
N ASP A 264 4.78 3.81 -1.53
CA ASP A 264 6.06 4.27 -1.00
C ASP A 264 6.56 5.51 -1.76
N ASP A 265 6.65 6.63 -1.05
CA ASP A 265 7.22 7.89 -1.52
C ASP A 265 8.61 8.17 -0.92
N GLY A 266 9.20 7.20 -0.23
CA GLY A 266 10.46 7.36 0.50
C GLY A 266 10.34 8.16 1.80
N THR A 267 9.13 8.52 2.24
CA THR A 267 8.89 9.18 3.54
C THR A 267 8.36 8.21 4.58
N TYR A 268 8.62 8.53 5.85
CA TYR A 268 8.14 7.78 7.01
C TYR A 268 7.21 8.66 7.83
N TYR A 269 6.27 8.05 8.57
CA TYR A 269 5.38 8.74 9.51
C TYR A 269 4.48 9.82 8.89
N LYS A 270 4.27 9.77 7.58
CA LYS A 270 3.34 10.63 6.84
C LYS A 270 2.20 9.77 6.30
N TYR A 271 0.97 10.26 6.38
CA TYR A 271 -0.24 9.48 6.04
C TYR A 271 -0.76 9.70 4.62
N ASP A 272 -0.46 10.85 4.03
CA ASP A 272 -1.03 11.23 2.75
C ASP A 272 -0.46 10.37 1.61
N THR A 273 -1.36 9.81 0.79
CA THR A 273 -1.05 9.04 -0.41
C THR A 273 -1.22 9.87 -1.68
N GLY A 274 -1.51 11.17 -1.54
CA GLY A 274 -1.79 12.08 -2.63
C GLY A 274 -3.01 11.63 -3.43
N ASP A 275 -2.88 11.70 -4.76
CA ASP A 275 -3.93 11.33 -5.70
C ASP A 275 -3.88 9.85 -6.13
N TYR A 276 -2.91 9.05 -5.63
CA TYR A 276 -2.61 7.73 -6.18
C TYR A 276 -3.81 6.80 -6.14
N ARG A 277 -4.50 6.72 -5.00
CA ARG A 277 -5.70 5.89 -4.85
C ARG A 277 -6.79 6.28 -5.86
N SER A 278 -6.96 7.58 -6.13
CA SER A 278 -7.93 8.05 -7.12
C SER A 278 -7.52 7.62 -8.53
N ARG A 279 -6.23 7.77 -8.89
CA ARG A 279 -5.70 7.28 -10.17
C ARG A 279 -5.86 5.77 -10.32
N PHE A 280 -5.60 5.01 -9.26
CA PHE A 280 -5.80 3.55 -9.23
C PHE A 280 -7.27 3.16 -9.43
N VAL A 281 -8.20 3.82 -8.74
CA VAL A 281 -9.64 3.56 -8.90
C VAL A 281 -10.09 3.88 -10.32
N LEU A 282 -9.64 4.99 -10.91
CA LEU A 282 -9.98 5.38 -12.28
C LEU A 282 -9.44 4.38 -13.30
N ASP A 283 -8.18 3.97 -13.16
CA ASP A 283 -7.56 3.03 -14.09
C ASP A 283 -8.19 1.63 -14.02
N ALA A 284 -8.37 1.10 -12.80
CA ALA A 284 -9.01 -0.19 -12.60
C ALA A 284 -10.48 -0.20 -13.07
N ALA A 285 -11.13 0.97 -13.13
CA ALA A 285 -12.48 1.13 -13.63
C ALA A 285 -12.59 1.14 -15.17
N LEU A 286 -11.51 1.45 -15.90
CA LEU A 286 -11.50 1.47 -17.38
C LEU A 286 -11.25 0.08 -18.00
#